data_AF-A0A1M4U8Z1-F1
#
_entry.id   AF-A0A1M4U8Z1-F1
#
_cell.length_a   1.000
_cell.length_b   1.000
_cell.length_c   1.000
_cell.angle_alpha   90.00
_cell.angle_beta   90.00
_cell.angle_gamma   90.00
#
_symmetry.space_group_name_H-M   'P 1'
#
loop_
_entity.id
_entity.type
_entity.pdbx_description
1 polymer ?
#
loop_
_entity_poly.entity_id
_entity_poly.type
_entity_poly.pdbx_seq_one_letter_code
_entity_poly.pdbx_strand_id
1 'polypeptide(L)'
;MFLMVSTLCFAQKTELIKLSQNIKDKNSRTKSLNLLDIRTDKDLGTVIYKDESVQMKFSNEDLKNHVETWFADDNKARGSNDITILLEEIKITNFQNTGLTKLKVKVSSFINRNGKYFFISRYYNTLDFNSKLTPNIPKQVSSSISDILSSFINQSYAHTVLRTPIPEAELKDYEVILEKNMKFVTSPELTNGVYKDFKSFSEQKPQEGYYIGKNKKGKVIGVKDQNDLLVLTEEMYGYVEDGKAYRSTPVGFLEINKDDRGYYIVSSRQELYPKNSNTGAMIGGMTGGLVGGLIGAAIDSGSKTGRNGNTALSNVYIDSLTGDYVFEK
;
A
#
# COMPACT_ATOMS: atom_id res chain seq x y z
N MET A 1 57.22 2.97 27.97
CA MET A 1 56.64 2.35 26.75
C MET A 1 55.14 2.56 26.81
N PHE A 2 54.61 3.53 26.06
CA PHE A 2 53.19 3.88 26.06
C PHE A 2 52.55 3.21 24.84
N LEU A 3 51.78 2.14 25.07
CA LEU A 3 51.09 1.40 24.01
C LEU A 3 49.82 2.18 23.64
N MET A 4 49.88 2.93 22.53
CA MET A 4 48.67 3.41 21.86
C MET A 4 47.95 2.21 21.24
N VAL A 5 46.87 1.78 21.88
CA VAL A 5 45.88 0.91 21.26
C VAL A 5 45.14 1.76 20.22
N SER A 6 45.53 1.64 18.94
CA SER A 6 44.73 2.19 17.86
C SER A 6 43.46 1.37 17.75
N THR A 7 42.35 1.89 18.28
CA THR A 7 41.03 1.39 17.96
C THR A 7 40.81 1.59 16.46
N LEU A 8 40.94 0.50 15.71
CA LEU A 8 40.49 0.41 14.32
C LEU A 8 38.97 0.58 14.31
N CYS A 9 38.50 1.83 14.25
CA CYS A 9 37.10 2.12 13.94
C CYS A 9 36.88 1.76 12.47
N PHE A 10 36.37 0.55 12.20
CA PHE A 10 35.78 0.24 10.92
C PHE A 10 34.56 1.13 10.74
N ALA A 11 34.69 2.21 9.96
CA ALA A 11 33.57 3.04 9.58
C ALA A 11 32.62 2.20 8.72
N GLN A 12 31.46 1.83 9.27
CA GLN A 12 30.41 1.14 8.50
C GLN A 12 29.92 2.09 7.38
N LYS A 13 29.92 1.60 6.13
CA LYS A 13 29.40 2.39 5.01
C LYS A 13 27.95 2.75 5.28
N THR A 14 27.58 4.00 4.99
CA THR A 14 26.23 4.51 5.24
C THR A 14 25.66 5.10 3.96
N GLU A 15 24.42 4.75 3.63
CA GLU A 15 23.63 5.40 2.59
C GLU A 15 22.57 6.28 3.26
N LEU A 16 22.50 7.55 2.83
CA LEU A 16 21.58 8.53 3.39
C LEU A 16 20.33 8.69 2.52
N ILE A 17 19.17 8.52 3.14
CA ILE A 17 17.86 8.73 2.53
C ILE A 17 17.53 10.21 2.61
N LYS A 18 17.42 10.83 1.43
CA LYS A 18 17.07 12.25 1.29
C LYS A 18 15.60 12.39 0.91
N LEU A 19 14.85 13.16 1.69
CA LEU A 19 13.47 13.52 1.39
C LEU A 19 13.47 14.86 0.66
N SER A 20 13.46 14.81 -0.67
CA SER A 20 13.59 16.01 -1.51
C SER A 20 12.67 16.01 -2.72
N GLN A 21 11.75 15.06 -2.80
CA GLN A 21 10.75 15.01 -3.88
C GLN A 21 9.70 16.10 -3.66
N ASN A 22 8.92 16.43 -4.70
CA ASN A 22 7.86 17.43 -4.57
C ASN A 22 6.65 16.87 -3.81
N ILE A 23 6.22 17.58 -2.76
CA ILE A 23 5.01 17.28 -1.97
C ILE A 23 4.01 18.43 -1.94
N LYS A 24 3.95 19.21 -3.03
CA LYS A 24 3.05 20.36 -3.15
C LYS A 24 1.58 19.91 -3.18
N ASP A 25 0.80 20.41 -2.22
CA ASP A 25 -0.65 20.40 -2.25
C ASP A 25 -1.15 21.35 -3.34
N LYS A 26 -1.44 20.77 -4.51
CA LYS A 26 -1.92 21.49 -5.70
C LYS A 26 -3.20 22.29 -5.45
N ASN A 27 -4.00 21.90 -4.45
CA ASN A 27 -5.25 22.57 -4.12
C ASN A 27 -5.11 23.55 -2.94
N SER A 28 -3.93 23.59 -2.29
CA SER A 28 -3.64 24.48 -1.16
C SER A 28 -4.70 24.43 -0.05
N ARG A 29 -5.20 23.22 0.25
CA ARG A 29 -6.23 22.97 1.27
C ARG A 29 -5.63 22.61 2.63
N THR A 30 -4.37 22.18 2.62
CA THR A 30 -3.62 21.77 3.81
C THR A 30 -2.96 22.99 4.44
N LYS A 31 -3.18 23.16 5.75
CA LYS A 31 -2.58 24.19 6.59
C LYS A 31 -1.21 23.76 7.11
N SER A 32 -1.14 22.53 7.60
CA SER A 32 0.06 21.96 8.20
C SER A 32 0.15 20.45 7.93
N LEU A 33 1.38 19.94 7.93
CA LEU A 33 1.71 18.52 7.84
C LEU A 33 2.60 18.16 9.04
N ASN A 34 2.03 17.52 10.05
CA ASN A 34 2.76 17.02 11.22
C ASN A 34 3.22 15.58 10.99
N LEU A 35 4.37 15.19 11.55
CA LEU A 35 4.85 13.81 11.54
C LEU A 35 4.91 13.26 12.97
N LEU A 36 4.29 12.10 13.17
CA LEU A 36 4.42 11.29 14.36
C LEU A 36 5.18 10.00 14.01
N ASP A 37 6.45 9.91 14.42
CA ASP A 37 7.24 8.70 14.23
C ASP A 37 7.07 7.75 15.41
N ILE A 38 6.15 6.79 15.26
CA ILE A 38 5.80 5.80 16.29
C ILE A 38 6.52 4.46 16.11
N ARG A 39 7.46 4.35 15.16
CA ARG A 39 8.28 3.15 14.99
C ARG A 39 8.93 2.76 16.31
N THR A 40 8.78 1.51 16.70
CA THR A 40 9.42 0.95 17.91
C THR A 40 10.93 0.84 17.74
N ASP A 41 11.37 0.51 16.53
CA ASP A 41 12.76 0.47 16.12
C ASP A 41 13.07 1.61 15.14
N LYS A 42 14.00 2.50 15.49
CA LYS A 42 14.43 3.60 14.63
C LYS A 42 15.50 3.17 13.63
N ASP A 43 16.14 2.02 13.84
CA ASP A 43 17.09 1.44 12.89
C ASP A 43 16.37 0.88 11.66
N LEU A 44 16.67 1.48 10.51
CA LEU A 44 16.14 1.06 9.23
C LEU A 44 16.70 -0.30 8.80
N GLY A 45 17.87 -0.69 9.29
CA GLY A 45 18.59 -1.89 8.89
C GLY A 45 19.65 -1.65 7.82
N THR A 46 20.20 -2.75 7.31
CA THR A 46 21.37 -2.74 6.40
C THR A 46 21.07 -3.40 5.06
N VAL A 47 21.71 -2.91 4.02
CA VAL A 47 21.73 -3.53 2.68
C VAL A 47 23.13 -4.11 2.43
N ILE A 48 23.20 -5.34 1.93
CA ILE A 48 24.47 -5.90 1.43
C ILE A 48 24.69 -5.45 -0.02
N TYR A 49 25.81 -4.80 -0.27
CA TYR A 49 26.21 -4.32 -1.59
C TYR A 49 27.69 -4.56 -1.81
N LYS A 50 28.04 -5.33 -2.86
CA LYS A 50 29.44 -5.72 -3.16
C LYS A 50 30.16 -6.32 -1.95
N ASP A 51 29.49 -7.27 -1.28
CA ASP A 51 29.98 -7.97 -0.09
C ASP A 51 30.23 -7.09 1.15
N GLU A 52 29.79 -5.83 1.11
CA GLU A 52 29.86 -4.91 2.23
C GLU A 52 28.47 -4.61 2.81
N SER A 53 28.41 -4.45 4.12
CA SER A 53 27.20 -3.97 4.80
C SER A 53 27.11 -2.45 4.72
N VAL A 54 26.03 -1.96 4.13
CA VAL A 54 25.69 -0.55 4.04
C VAL A 54 24.52 -0.25 4.97
N GLN A 55 24.77 0.54 6.01
CA GLN A 55 23.75 1.02 6.94
C GLN A 55 22.85 2.04 6.25
N MET A 56 21.54 1.89 6.41
CA MET A 56 20.57 2.83 5.86
C MET A 56 20.15 3.82 6.95
N LYS A 57 20.19 5.12 6.67
CA LYS A 57 19.77 6.17 7.61
C LYS A 57 19.06 7.31 6.88
N PHE A 58 18.15 7.99 7.54
CA PHE A 58 17.69 9.29 7.04
C PHE A 58 18.83 10.31 7.09
N SER A 59 18.87 11.23 6.13
CA SER A 59 19.85 12.32 6.12
C SER A 59 19.66 13.31 7.26
N ASN A 60 18.46 13.35 7.86
CA ASN A 60 18.15 14.16 9.03
C ASN A 60 17.59 13.25 10.13
N GLU A 61 18.20 13.32 11.33
CA GLU A 61 17.79 12.53 12.50
C GLU A 61 16.48 13.06 13.10
N ASP A 62 16.25 14.37 13.01
CA ASP A 62 14.98 15.00 13.38
C ASP A 62 14.00 14.96 12.22
N LEU A 63 13.46 13.76 12.00
CA LEU A 63 12.56 13.49 10.88
C LEU A 63 11.29 14.34 10.95
N LYS A 64 10.81 14.65 12.17
CA LYS A 64 9.61 15.47 12.39
C LYS A 64 9.81 16.87 11.84
N ASN A 65 10.84 17.57 12.32
CA ASN A 65 11.13 18.91 11.85
C ASN A 65 11.50 18.92 10.37
N HIS A 66 12.17 17.88 9.87
CA HIS A 66 12.50 17.77 8.45
C HIS A 66 11.25 17.69 7.56
N VAL A 67 10.27 16.85 7.89
CA VAL A 67 9.03 16.70 7.12
C VAL A 67 8.15 17.95 7.20
N GLU A 68 8.04 18.56 8.39
CA GLU A 68 7.29 19.82 8.58
C GLU A 68 7.91 20.97 7.76
N THR A 69 9.25 21.04 7.72
CA THR A 69 9.98 22.04 6.92
C THR A 69 9.82 21.76 5.42
N TRP A 70 9.96 20.50 5.01
CA TRP A 70 9.75 20.09 3.62
C TRP A 70 8.35 20.49 3.12
N PHE A 71 7.32 20.28 3.93
CA PHE A 71 5.97 20.75 3.60
C PHE A 71 5.90 22.28 3.49
N ALA A 72 6.45 23.02 4.46
CA ALA A 72 6.45 24.47 4.46
C ALA A 72 7.23 25.08 3.27
N ASP A 73 8.24 24.37 2.78
CA ASP A 73 9.03 24.76 1.62
C ASP A 73 8.26 24.59 0.31
N ASP A 74 7.59 23.45 0.13
CA ASP A 74 6.81 23.18 -1.08
C ASP A 74 5.43 23.89 -1.11
N ASN A 75 4.91 24.31 0.06
CA ASN A 75 3.55 24.83 0.21
C ASN A 75 3.52 26.23 0.84
N LYS A 76 3.69 27.25 -0.03
CA LYS A 76 3.61 28.67 0.37
C LYS A 76 2.18 29.16 0.60
N ALA A 77 1.23 28.69 -0.22
CA ALA A 77 -0.19 28.89 0.04
C ALA A 77 -0.71 27.76 0.94
N ARG A 78 -1.49 28.12 1.96
CA ARG A 78 -1.95 27.21 3.00
C ARG A 78 -3.47 27.30 3.17
N GLY A 79 -4.09 26.15 3.37
CA GLY A 79 -5.52 26.04 3.63
C GLY A 79 -5.82 25.97 5.13
N SER A 80 -6.80 25.14 5.49
CA SER A 80 -7.30 25.02 6.88
C SER A 80 -7.17 23.62 7.48
N ASN A 81 -6.83 22.61 6.69
CA ASN A 81 -6.75 21.22 7.18
C ASN A 81 -5.37 20.94 7.80
N ASP A 82 -5.35 20.44 9.03
CA ASP A 82 -4.14 19.95 9.67
C ASP A 82 -4.01 18.45 9.40
N ILE A 83 -3.03 18.04 8.59
CA ILE A 83 -2.75 16.62 8.31
C ILE A 83 -1.67 16.11 9.27
N THR A 84 -1.85 14.90 9.77
CA THR A 84 -0.81 14.16 10.50
C THR A 84 -0.44 12.90 9.75
N ILE A 85 0.85 12.71 9.54
CA ILE A 85 1.44 11.46 9.04
C ILE A 85 1.91 10.67 10.26
N LEU A 86 1.47 9.42 10.35
CA LEU A 86 1.90 8.45 11.34
C LEU A 86 2.88 7.49 10.67
N LEU A 87 4.16 7.58 11.02
CA LEU A 87 5.19 6.66 10.53
C LEU A 87 5.29 5.47 11.48
N GLU A 88 4.84 4.31 11.00
CA GLU A 88 4.65 3.11 11.83
C GLU A 88 5.77 2.09 11.64
N GLU A 89 6.25 1.92 10.40
CA GLU A 89 7.31 0.97 10.08
C GLU A 89 8.10 1.42 8.86
N ILE A 90 9.44 1.38 8.96
CA ILE A 90 10.35 1.31 7.83
C ILE A 90 11.44 0.34 8.25
N LYS A 91 11.44 -0.87 7.68
CA LYS A 91 12.41 -1.91 8.00
C LYS A 91 12.99 -2.53 6.74
N ILE A 92 14.31 -2.61 6.71
CA ILE A 92 15.10 -3.19 5.63
C ILE A 92 15.71 -4.48 6.17
N THR A 93 15.38 -5.59 5.52
CA THR A 93 15.86 -6.92 5.88
C THR A 93 16.61 -7.51 4.69
N ASN A 94 17.84 -7.98 4.92
CA ASN A 94 18.64 -8.61 3.89
C ASN A 94 18.65 -10.13 4.08
N PHE A 95 18.48 -10.86 2.99
CA PHE A 95 18.53 -12.31 2.91
C PHE A 95 19.74 -12.72 2.06
N GLN A 96 20.90 -12.83 2.69
CA GLN A 96 22.18 -13.09 2.01
C GLN A 96 22.13 -14.33 1.10
N ASN A 97 21.48 -15.40 1.56
CA ASN A 97 21.39 -16.67 0.84
C ASN A 97 20.67 -16.56 -0.51
N THR A 98 19.73 -15.62 -0.64
CA THR A 98 18.94 -15.42 -1.87
C THR A 98 19.39 -14.18 -2.65
N GLY A 99 20.19 -13.30 -2.03
CA GLY A 99 20.50 -11.97 -2.57
C GLY A 99 19.31 -11.01 -2.54
N LEU A 100 18.25 -11.33 -1.79
CA LEU A 100 17.04 -10.52 -1.69
C LEU A 100 17.17 -9.50 -0.56
N THR A 101 16.80 -8.26 -0.83
CA THR A 101 16.60 -7.22 0.18
C THR A 101 15.13 -6.85 0.20
N LYS A 102 14.51 -6.89 1.37
CA LYS A 102 13.11 -6.51 1.57
C LYS A 102 13.02 -5.17 2.28
N LEU A 103 12.20 -4.27 1.75
CA LEU A 103 11.83 -3.01 2.38
C LEU A 103 10.36 -3.09 2.77
N LYS A 104 10.08 -3.17 4.06
CA LYS A 104 8.73 -3.09 4.61
C LYS A 104 8.46 -1.67 5.06
N VAL A 105 7.35 -1.09 4.61
CA VAL A 105 6.94 0.27 4.97
C VAL A 105 5.47 0.25 5.39
N LYS A 106 5.18 0.92 6.51
CA LYS A 106 3.84 1.19 7.00
C LYS A 106 3.76 2.67 7.43
N VAL A 107 2.90 3.42 6.75
CA VAL A 107 2.67 4.84 7.03
C VAL A 107 1.20 5.15 6.81
N SER A 108 0.62 5.94 7.71
CA SER A 108 -0.80 6.29 7.71
C SER A 108 -1.00 7.78 7.81
N SER A 109 -2.15 8.29 7.35
CA SER A 109 -2.43 9.72 7.36
C SER A 109 -3.82 10.01 7.90
N PHE A 110 -3.91 11.14 8.59
CA PHE A 110 -5.10 11.55 9.31
C PHE A 110 -5.32 13.05 9.15
N ILE A 111 -6.57 13.50 9.12
CA ILE A 111 -6.91 14.89 9.39
C ILE A 111 -7.14 15.04 10.88
N ASN A 112 -6.44 15.99 11.52
CA ASN A 112 -6.73 16.41 12.88
C ASN A 112 -7.77 17.53 12.86
N ARG A 113 -8.89 17.32 13.56
CA ARG A 113 -9.90 18.36 13.82
C ARG A 113 -10.14 18.43 15.32
N ASN A 114 -9.63 19.47 15.96
CA ASN A 114 -9.82 19.74 17.39
C ASN A 114 -9.41 18.54 18.29
N GLY A 115 -8.25 17.93 18.02
CA GLY A 115 -7.71 16.81 18.80
C GLY A 115 -8.32 15.45 18.47
N LYS A 116 -9.16 15.36 17.43
CA LYS A 116 -9.71 14.11 16.90
C LYS A 116 -9.12 13.82 15.53
N TYR A 117 -8.63 12.61 15.35
CA TYR A 117 -7.99 12.15 14.14
C TYR A 117 -8.99 11.38 13.28
N PHE A 118 -9.06 11.72 11.99
CA PHE A 118 -9.90 11.06 11.02
C PHE A 118 -9.01 10.46 9.94
N PHE A 119 -9.03 9.13 9.83
CA PHE A 119 -8.18 8.38 8.90
C PHE A 119 -8.45 8.79 7.45
N ILE A 120 -7.39 9.05 6.69
CA ILE A 120 -7.43 9.37 5.25
C ILE A 120 -7.02 8.13 4.45
N SER A 121 -5.79 7.64 4.67
CA SER A 121 -5.20 6.56 3.90
C SER A 121 -4.06 5.90 4.65
N ARG A 122 -3.62 4.75 4.16
CA ARG A 122 -2.47 3.97 4.63
C ARG A 122 -1.71 3.42 3.44
N TYR A 123 -0.39 3.45 3.54
CA TYR A 123 0.49 2.63 2.71
C TYR A 123 1.08 1.54 3.61
N TYR A 124 0.77 0.29 3.31
CA TYR A 124 1.34 -0.87 4.01
C TYR A 124 1.78 -1.94 3.02
N ASN A 125 3.09 -2.11 2.84
CA ASN A 125 3.61 -3.06 1.86
C ASN A 125 5.06 -3.47 2.11
N THR A 126 5.46 -4.56 1.44
CA THR A 126 6.86 -5.00 1.33
C THR A 126 7.32 -4.97 -0.12
N LEU A 127 8.43 -4.27 -0.37
CA LEU A 127 9.11 -4.21 -1.67
C LEU A 127 10.34 -5.10 -1.66
N ASP A 128 10.58 -5.74 -2.81
CA ASP A 128 11.66 -6.68 -3.00
C ASP A 128 12.70 -6.13 -3.97
N PHE A 129 13.97 -6.14 -3.56
CA PHE A 129 15.11 -5.76 -4.37
C PHE A 129 16.07 -6.94 -4.49
N ASN A 130 16.37 -7.35 -5.72
CA ASN A 130 17.29 -8.45 -5.98
C ASN A 130 18.68 -7.91 -6.30
N SER A 131 19.68 -8.25 -5.48
CA SER A 131 21.05 -7.76 -5.63
C SER A 131 21.72 -8.11 -6.94
N LYS A 132 21.27 -9.18 -7.61
CA LYS A 132 21.78 -9.62 -8.90
C LYS A 132 21.19 -8.81 -10.06
N LEU A 133 20.03 -8.20 -9.86
CA LEU A 133 19.27 -7.51 -10.91
C LEU A 133 19.18 -6.00 -10.70
N THR A 134 19.48 -5.51 -9.50
CA THR A 134 19.37 -4.10 -9.12
C THR A 134 20.78 -3.49 -8.99
N PRO A 135 21.21 -2.65 -9.95
CA PRO A 135 22.42 -1.87 -9.80
C PRO A 135 22.30 -0.93 -8.60
N ASN A 136 23.34 -0.89 -7.75
CA ASN A 136 23.40 -0.01 -6.58
C ASN A 136 22.13 -0.04 -5.71
N ILE A 137 21.84 -1.21 -5.12
CA ILE A 137 20.68 -1.44 -4.26
C ILE A 137 20.53 -0.38 -3.15
N PRO A 138 21.58 0.03 -2.41
CA PRO A 138 21.41 1.03 -1.35
C PRO A 138 20.75 2.31 -1.87
N LYS A 139 21.22 2.82 -3.02
CA LYS A 139 20.63 4.00 -3.66
C LYS A 139 19.20 3.74 -4.12
N GLN A 140 18.91 2.56 -4.69
CA GLN A 140 17.56 2.23 -5.15
C GLN A 140 16.56 2.13 -3.98
N VAL A 141 16.96 1.51 -2.87
CA VAL A 141 16.16 1.44 -1.65
C VAL A 141 15.93 2.84 -1.07
N SER A 142 16.99 3.64 -1.01
CA SER A 142 16.94 5.04 -0.56
C SER A 142 15.95 5.88 -1.38
N SER A 143 16.05 5.85 -2.71
CA SER A 143 15.11 6.53 -3.59
C SER A 143 13.68 6.01 -3.42
N SER A 144 13.50 4.69 -3.29
CA SER A 144 12.16 4.10 -3.13
C SER A 144 11.48 4.59 -1.86
N ILE A 145 12.19 4.72 -0.74
CA ILE A 145 11.63 5.28 0.50
C ILE A 145 11.20 6.73 0.29
N SER A 146 12.03 7.55 -0.36
CA SER A 146 11.71 8.95 -0.67
C SER A 146 10.47 9.09 -1.57
N ASP A 147 10.38 8.24 -2.59
CA ASP A 147 9.27 8.22 -3.56
C ASP A 147 7.97 7.73 -2.91
N ILE A 148 8.02 6.72 -2.05
CA ILE A 148 6.86 6.22 -1.29
C ILE A 148 6.32 7.32 -0.37
N LEU A 149 7.20 7.92 0.44
CA LEU A 149 6.77 8.94 1.41
C LEU A 149 6.20 10.18 0.71
N SER A 150 6.84 10.66 -0.36
CA SER A 150 6.33 11.81 -1.12
C SER A 150 5.01 11.51 -1.83
N SER A 151 4.89 10.34 -2.46
CA SER A 151 3.64 9.91 -3.11
C SER A 151 2.51 9.77 -2.09
N PHE A 152 2.79 9.16 -0.95
CA PHE A 152 1.82 9.00 0.14
C PHE A 152 1.34 10.34 0.71
N ILE A 153 2.26 11.28 0.93
CA ILE A 153 1.91 12.65 1.37
C ILE A 153 1.01 13.32 0.34
N ASN A 154 1.35 13.25 -0.95
CA ASN A 154 0.55 13.83 -2.02
C ASN A 154 -0.88 13.24 -2.09
N GLN A 155 -1.01 11.92 -1.89
CA GLN A 155 -2.31 11.25 -1.83
C GLN A 155 -3.14 11.69 -0.62
N SER A 156 -2.48 11.97 0.50
CA SER A 156 -3.15 12.38 1.75
C SER A 156 -3.89 13.72 1.61
N TYR A 157 -3.57 14.53 0.60
CA TYR A 157 -4.29 15.77 0.27
C TYR A 157 -5.67 15.55 -0.36
N ALA A 158 -6.07 14.32 -0.71
CA ALA A 158 -7.39 14.02 -1.25
C ALA A 158 -8.53 14.36 -0.26
N HIS A 159 -8.26 14.25 1.04
CA HIS A 159 -9.16 14.54 2.17
C HIS A 159 -10.45 13.71 2.26
N THR A 160 -10.55 12.59 1.55
CA THR A 160 -11.61 11.61 1.83
C THR A 160 -11.26 10.90 3.13
N VAL A 161 -12.08 11.07 4.16
CA VAL A 161 -11.82 10.50 5.50
C VAL A 161 -12.86 9.46 5.88
N LEU A 162 -12.42 8.47 6.67
CA LEU A 162 -13.33 7.66 7.47
C LEU A 162 -13.92 8.52 8.58
N ARG A 163 -15.21 8.32 8.84
CA ARG A 163 -16.00 9.19 9.73
C ARG A 163 -15.73 8.95 11.21
N THR A 164 -15.20 7.78 11.57
CA THR A 164 -14.91 7.42 12.95
C THR A 164 -13.77 8.29 13.49
N PRO A 165 -14.03 9.12 14.52
CA PRO A 165 -12.98 9.90 15.15
C PRO A 165 -12.12 9.01 16.04
N ILE A 166 -10.81 9.23 16.01
CA ILE A 166 -9.83 8.56 16.86
C ILE A 166 -9.24 9.58 17.83
N PRO A 167 -9.35 9.38 19.15
CA PRO A 167 -8.66 10.21 20.13
C PRO A 167 -7.13 10.09 19.99
N GLU A 168 -6.40 11.17 20.25
CA GLU A 168 -4.92 11.18 20.14
C GLU A 168 -4.26 10.07 20.96
N ALA A 169 -4.73 9.83 22.18
CA ALA A 169 -4.21 8.80 23.08
C ALA A 169 -4.37 7.37 22.53
N GLU A 170 -5.32 7.17 21.60
CA GLU A 170 -5.63 5.88 20.99
C GLU A 170 -5.11 5.78 19.54
N LEU A 171 -4.38 6.80 19.06
CA LEU A 171 -3.92 6.87 17.66
C LEU A 171 -2.99 5.71 17.27
N LYS A 172 -2.31 5.08 18.23
CA LYS A 172 -1.48 3.89 17.97
C LYS A 172 -2.31 2.62 17.69
N ASP A 173 -3.54 2.57 18.21
CA ASP A 173 -4.44 1.43 18.12
C ASP A 173 -5.63 1.71 17.17
N TYR A 174 -5.46 2.70 16.29
CA TYR A 174 -6.52 3.20 15.42
C TYR A 174 -7.16 2.12 14.54
N GLU A 175 -6.39 1.12 14.11
CA GLU A 175 -6.87 0.04 13.25
C GLU A 175 -8.00 -0.74 13.91
N VAL A 176 -7.81 -1.14 15.17
CA VAL A 176 -8.80 -1.88 15.96
C VAL A 176 -10.08 -1.06 16.13
N ILE A 177 -9.95 0.27 16.28
CA ILE A 177 -11.08 1.18 16.44
C ILE A 177 -11.86 1.29 15.11
N LEU A 178 -11.16 1.43 13.99
CA LEU A 178 -11.77 1.56 12.68
C LEU A 178 -12.43 0.25 12.23
N GLU A 179 -11.75 -0.88 12.38
CA GLU A 179 -12.24 -2.20 11.96
C GLU A 179 -13.52 -2.62 12.69
N LYS A 180 -13.65 -2.28 13.98
CA LYS A 180 -14.90 -2.47 14.74
C LYS A 180 -16.11 -1.77 14.13
N ASN A 181 -15.90 -0.76 13.29
CA ASN A 181 -16.96 -0.02 12.61
C ASN A 181 -17.15 -0.48 11.14
N MET A 182 -16.39 -1.46 10.67
CA MET A 182 -16.44 -1.96 9.30
C MET A 182 -17.31 -3.20 9.21
N LYS A 183 -18.36 -3.13 8.38
CA LYS A 183 -19.32 -4.24 8.27
C LYS A 183 -18.71 -5.49 7.66
N PHE A 184 -17.80 -5.35 6.69
CA PHE A 184 -17.15 -6.53 6.12
C PHE A 184 -16.28 -7.30 7.12
N VAL A 185 -15.84 -6.66 8.21
CA VAL A 185 -15.09 -7.31 9.31
C VAL A 185 -16.03 -7.90 10.34
N THR A 186 -17.07 -7.16 10.71
CA THR A 186 -17.94 -7.45 11.86
C THR A 186 -19.19 -8.27 11.53
N SER A 187 -19.64 -8.27 10.28
CA SER A 187 -20.81 -9.04 9.86
C SER A 187 -20.49 -10.54 9.85
N PRO A 188 -21.43 -11.40 10.29
CA PRO A 188 -21.25 -12.85 10.23
C PRO A 188 -21.24 -13.38 8.79
N GLU A 189 -21.93 -12.69 7.89
CA GLU A 189 -22.04 -13.04 6.47
C GLU A 189 -21.89 -11.79 5.60
N LEU A 190 -21.37 -11.99 4.38
CA LEU A 190 -21.22 -10.93 3.40
C LEU A 190 -22.51 -10.78 2.58
N THR A 191 -22.89 -9.54 2.27
CA THR A 191 -24.09 -9.25 1.49
C THR A 191 -23.82 -9.54 0.00
N ASN A 192 -24.63 -10.40 -0.60
CA ASN A 192 -24.54 -10.72 -2.03
C ASN A 192 -24.72 -9.47 -2.91
N GLY A 193 -23.96 -9.40 -4.00
CA GLY A 193 -24.07 -8.32 -4.99
C GLY A 193 -22.72 -7.84 -5.52
N VAL A 194 -22.78 -6.86 -6.42
CA VAL A 194 -21.61 -6.29 -7.09
C VAL A 194 -21.13 -5.04 -6.33
N TYR A 195 -19.82 -4.86 -6.20
CA TYR A 195 -19.21 -3.73 -5.53
C TYR A 195 -18.28 -2.99 -6.48
N LYS A 196 -18.49 -1.67 -6.66
CA LYS A 196 -17.66 -0.84 -7.55
C LYS A 196 -16.37 -0.38 -6.91
N ASP A 197 -16.35 -0.24 -5.60
CA ASP A 197 -15.21 0.26 -4.84
C ASP A 197 -15.08 -0.45 -3.49
N PHE A 198 -13.93 -0.28 -2.83
CA PHE A 198 -13.71 -0.88 -1.52
C PHE A 198 -14.64 -0.31 -0.45
N LYS A 199 -15.06 0.95 -0.58
CA LYS A 199 -15.91 1.62 0.41
C LYS A 199 -17.30 0.98 0.49
N SER A 200 -17.92 0.71 -0.66
CA SER A 200 -19.18 -0.01 -0.77
C SER A 200 -19.04 -1.45 -0.26
N PHE A 201 -17.93 -2.11 -0.55
CA PHE A 201 -17.61 -3.43 0.00
C PHE A 201 -17.47 -3.39 1.53
N SER A 202 -16.70 -2.45 2.07
CA SER A 202 -16.45 -2.37 3.51
C SER A 202 -17.73 -2.04 4.31
N GLU A 203 -18.62 -1.24 3.71
CA GLU A 203 -19.94 -0.90 4.24
C GLU A 203 -21.02 -1.97 3.94
N GLN A 204 -20.68 -3.04 3.20
CA GLN A 204 -21.62 -4.09 2.77
C GLN A 204 -22.88 -3.52 2.08
N LYS A 205 -22.65 -2.57 1.15
CA LYS A 205 -23.67 -1.92 0.33
C LYS A 205 -23.40 -2.21 -1.15
N PRO A 206 -23.86 -3.35 -1.68
CA PRO A 206 -23.69 -3.65 -3.10
C PRO A 206 -24.37 -2.59 -3.96
N GLN A 207 -23.83 -2.37 -5.16
CA GLN A 207 -24.35 -1.43 -6.13
C GLN A 207 -25.59 -2.01 -6.80
N GLU A 208 -26.70 -1.27 -6.73
CA GLU A 208 -27.94 -1.61 -7.44
C GLU A 208 -27.78 -1.50 -8.96
N GLY A 209 -28.54 -2.31 -9.70
CA GLY A 209 -28.55 -2.32 -11.17
C GLY A 209 -27.41 -3.09 -11.81
N TYR A 210 -26.61 -3.82 -11.03
CA TYR A 210 -25.53 -4.68 -11.52
C TYR A 210 -25.70 -6.11 -11.01
N TYR A 211 -25.34 -7.10 -11.84
CA TYR A 211 -25.41 -8.51 -11.49
C TYR A 211 -24.32 -9.33 -12.16
N ILE A 212 -24.15 -10.56 -11.69
CA ILE A 212 -23.13 -11.48 -12.19
C ILE A 212 -23.62 -12.15 -13.47
N GLY A 213 -22.92 -11.90 -14.58
CA GLY A 213 -23.16 -12.58 -15.85
C GLY A 213 -22.57 -13.98 -15.81
N LYS A 214 -23.38 -15.00 -16.11
CA LYS A 214 -22.96 -16.40 -16.20
C LYS A 214 -23.18 -16.95 -17.62
N ASN A 215 -22.28 -17.82 -18.08
CA ASN A 215 -22.50 -18.59 -19.29
C ASN A 215 -23.49 -19.75 -19.05
N LYS A 216 -23.83 -20.48 -20.13
CA LYS A 216 -24.74 -21.64 -20.08
C LYS A 216 -24.28 -22.77 -19.15
N LYS A 217 -23.00 -22.79 -18.75
CA LYS A 217 -22.42 -23.76 -17.81
C LYS A 217 -22.40 -23.24 -16.37
N GLY A 218 -23.06 -22.09 -16.09
CA GLY A 218 -23.09 -21.46 -14.77
C GLY A 218 -21.82 -20.73 -14.38
N LYS A 219 -20.85 -20.60 -15.30
CA LYS A 219 -19.56 -19.98 -15.01
C LYS A 219 -19.61 -18.47 -15.20
N VAL A 220 -19.07 -17.73 -14.23
CA VAL A 220 -19.05 -16.25 -14.28
C VAL A 220 -18.17 -15.80 -15.43
N ILE A 221 -18.76 -14.98 -16.30
CA ILE A 221 -18.16 -14.36 -17.49
C ILE A 221 -17.98 -12.85 -17.37
N GLY A 222 -18.41 -12.25 -16.25
CA GLY A 222 -18.29 -10.81 -16.02
C GLY A 222 -19.40 -10.27 -15.13
N VAL A 223 -19.38 -8.95 -14.95
CA VAL A 223 -20.48 -8.18 -14.35
C VAL A 223 -21.27 -7.55 -15.49
N LYS A 224 -22.60 -7.56 -15.38
CA LYS A 224 -23.52 -6.91 -16.31
C LYS A 224 -24.30 -5.79 -15.62
N ASP A 225 -24.66 -4.77 -16.39
CA ASP A 225 -25.58 -3.72 -15.97
C ASP A 225 -27.04 -4.09 -16.25
N GLN A 226 -27.96 -3.19 -15.90
CA GLN A 226 -29.40 -3.30 -16.15
C GLN A 226 -29.79 -3.44 -17.63
N ASN A 227 -28.89 -3.12 -18.56
CA ASN A 227 -29.11 -3.25 -20.00
C ASN A 227 -28.50 -4.54 -20.58
N ASP A 228 -28.08 -5.49 -19.72
CA ASP A 228 -27.39 -6.73 -20.09
C ASP A 228 -25.99 -6.52 -20.72
N LEU A 229 -25.41 -5.32 -20.59
CA LEU A 229 -24.09 -4.99 -21.12
C LEU A 229 -22.99 -5.36 -20.14
N LEU A 230 -21.90 -5.95 -20.66
CA LEU A 230 -20.72 -6.25 -19.86
C LEU A 230 -20.02 -4.96 -19.41
N VAL A 231 -19.78 -4.88 -18.11
CA VAL A 231 -19.06 -3.79 -17.48
C VAL A 231 -17.57 -4.13 -17.46
N LEU A 232 -16.73 -3.11 -17.65
CA LEU A 232 -15.29 -3.29 -17.57
C LEU A 232 -14.91 -3.73 -16.16
N THR A 233 -14.19 -4.85 -16.07
CA THR A 233 -13.66 -5.43 -14.82
C THR A 233 -12.88 -4.41 -13.99
N GLU A 234 -12.17 -3.51 -14.68
CA GLU A 234 -11.45 -2.38 -14.09
C GLU A 234 -12.36 -1.51 -13.25
N GLU A 235 -13.57 -1.19 -13.69
CA GLU A 235 -14.48 -0.29 -12.95
C GLU A 235 -15.06 -0.90 -11.67
N MET A 236 -14.78 -2.18 -11.40
CA MET A 236 -15.35 -2.95 -10.31
C MET A 236 -14.30 -3.29 -9.23
N TYR A 237 -14.72 -3.23 -7.97
CA TYR A 237 -13.93 -3.80 -6.88
C TYR A 237 -14.02 -5.33 -6.88
N GLY A 238 -15.23 -5.86 -7.03
CA GLY A 238 -15.50 -7.28 -6.90
C GLY A 238 -16.99 -7.58 -6.74
N TYR A 239 -17.30 -8.81 -6.35
CA TYR A 239 -18.66 -9.22 -6.02
C TYR A 239 -18.71 -10.22 -4.87
N VAL A 240 -19.90 -10.42 -4.32
CA VAL A 240 -20.21 -11.48 -3.37
C VAL A 240 -21.33 -12.33 -3.96
N GLU A 241 -21.11 -13.65 -4.01
CA GLU A 241 -22.10 -14.65 -4.41
C GLU A 241 -22.09 -15.79 -3.40
N ASP A 242 -23.26 -16.18 -2.89
CA ASP A 242 -23.44 -17.23 -1.88
C ASP A 242 -22.52 -17.04 -0.66
N GLY A 243 -22.38 -15.79 -0.20
CA GLY A 243 -21.53 -15.42 0.93
C GLY A 243 -20.01 -15.43 0.64
N LYS A 244 -19.59 -15.81 -0.56
CA LYS A 244 -18.19 -15.80 -0.99
C LYS A 244 -17.86 -14.54 -1.75
N ALA A 245 -16.81 -13.85 -1.33
CA ALA A 245 -16.35 -12.64 -1.99
C ALA A 245 -15.29 -12.95 -3.06
N TYR A 246 -15.31 -12.18 -4.14
CA TYR A 246 -14.39 -12.30 -5.27
C TYR A 246 -13.86 -10.91 -5.63
N ARG A 247 -12.53 -10.77 -5.66
CA ARG A 247 -11.83 -9.55 -6.05
C ARG A 247 -11.69 -9.48 -7.57
N SER A 248 -12.02 -8.34 -8.15
CA SER A 248 -11.67 -8.01 -9.53
C SER A 248 -10.15 -7.80 -9.67
N THR A 249 -9.50 -8.53 -10.58
CA THR A 249 -8.05 -8.43 -10.82
C THR A 249 -7.73 -8.48 -12.32
N PRO A 250 -6.50 -8.11 -12.75
CA PRO A 250 -6.09 -8.24 -14.15
C PRO A 250 -6.15 -9.66 -14.70
N VAL A 251 -6.09 -10.68 -13.84
CA VAL A 251 -6.20 -12.10 -14.20
C VAL A 251 -7.60 -12.68 -14.01
N GLY A 252 -8.61 -11.82 -13.81
CA GLY A 252 -10.01 -12.19 -13.58
C GLY A 252 -10.44 -12.08 -12.13
N PHE A 253 -11.53 -12.74 -11.77
CA PHE A 253 -12.06 -12.71 -10.40
C PHE A 253 -11.38 -13.77 -9.52
N LEU A 254 -10.74 -13.32 -8.44
CA LEU A 254 -10.08 -14.19 -7.47
C LEU A 254 -10.88 -14.26 -6.17
N GLU A 255 -11.11 -15.46 -5.66
CA GLU A 255 -11.81 -15.66 -4.38
C GLU A 255 -11.02 -14.99 -3.24
N ILE A 256 -11.71 -14.17 -2.46
CA ILE A 256 -11.22 -13.56 -1.24
C ILE A 256 -11.45 -14.57 -0.12
N ASN A 257 -10.35 -15.07 0.42
CA ASN A 257 -10.29 -15.98 1.54
C ASN A 257 -10.09 -15.19 2.84
N LYS A 258 -10.29 -15.84 3.98
CA LYS A 258 -10.06 -15.27 5.31
C LYS A 258 -9.28 -16.25 6.17
N ASP A 259 -8.25 -15.76 6.85
CA ASP A 259 -7.55 -16.47 7.92
C ASP A 259 -7.44 -15.59 9.17
N ASP A 260 -6.59 -15.99 10.11
CA ASP A 260 -6.31 -15.27 11.35
C ASP A 260 -5.63 -13.91 11.15
N ARG A 261 -4.99 -13.69 10.00
CA ARG A 261 -4.31 -12.44 9.64
C ARG A 261 -5.19 -11.49 8.83
N GLY A 262 -6.31 -11.98 8.31
CA GLY A 262 -7.33 -11.18 7.65
C GLY A 262 -7.76 -11.74 6.30
N TYR A 263 -8.27 -10.86 5.45
CA TYR A 263 -8.72 -11.23 4.11
C TYR A 263 -7.55 -11.26 3.13
N TYR A 264 -7.54 -12.24 2.22
CA TYR A 264 -6.47 -12.39 1.24
C TYR A 264 -6.96 -13.02 -0.07
N ILE A 265 -6.19 -12.83 -1.13
CA ILE A 265 -6.32 -13.56 -2.40
C ILE A 265 -5.04 -14.37 -2.65
N VAL A 266 -5.16 -15.47 -3.38
CA VAL A 266 -4.00 -16.26 -3.83
C VAL A 266 -3.56 -15.77 -5.20
N SER A 267 -2.46 -15.02 -5.24
CA SER A 267 -1.93 -14.40 -6.45
C SER A 267 -0.43 -14.07 -6.33
N SER A 268 0.11 -13.33 -7.28
CA SER A 268 1.48 -12.80 -7.25
C SER A 268 1.50 -11.32 -7.62
N ARG A 269 2.61 -10.64 -7.32
CA ARG A 269 2.78 -9.24 -7.73
C ARG A 269 2.69 -9.07 -9.25
N GLN A 270 3.18 -10.04 -10.04
CA GLN A 270 3.12 -9.96 -11.51
C GLN A 270 1.70 -10.13 -12.05
N GLU A 271 0.86 -10.94 -11.40
CA GLU A 271 -0.55 -11.09 -11.78
C GLU A 271 -1.38 -9.85 -11.42
N LEU A 272 -1.11 -9.25 -10.27
CA LEU A 272 -1.84 -8.06 -9.79
C LEU A 272 -1.36 -6.76 -10.42
N TYR A 273 -0.11 -6.71 -10.87
CA TYR A 273 0.52 -5.56 -11.54
C TYR A 273 1.31 -6.01 -12.79
N PRO A 274 0.62 -6.35 -13.89
CA PRO A 274 1.28 -6.82 -15.11
C PRO A 274 2.18 -5.73 -15.70
N LYS A 275 3.35 -6.13 -16.22
CA LYS A 275 4.39 -5.23 -16.77
C LYS A 275 4.00 -4.68 -18.15
N ASN A 276 2.97 -3.84 -18.22
CA ASN A 276 2.58 -3.12 -19.44
C ASN A 276 2.77 -1.61 -19.27
N SER A 277 3.98 -1.15 -18.96
CA SER A 277 4.39 0.25 -19.16
C SER A 277 5.92 0.37 -19.11
N ASN A 278 6.49 1.04 -20.11
CA ASN A 278 7.93 1.28 -20.35
C ASN A 278 8.61 2.20 -19.31
N THR A 279 8.31 2.05 -18.03
CA THR A 279 8.90 2.85 -16.96
C THR A 279 9.43 1.91 -15.89
N GLY A 280 10.75 1.87 -15.74
CA GLY A 280 11.48 1.07 -14.74
C GLY A 280 11.24 1.48 -13.29
N ALA A 281 10.05 1.98 -12.96
CA ALA A 281 9.61 2.35 -11.64
C ALA A 281 8.21 1.75 -11.41
N MET A 282 8.18 0.47 -11.00
CA MET A 282 6.99 -0.17 -10.41
C MET A 282 6.74 0.39 -8.98
N ILE A 283 6.87 1.71 -8.83
CA ILE A 283 6.55 2.50 -7.63
C ILE A 283 5.24 3.28 -7.87
N GLY A 284 4.80 3.43 -9.13
CA GLY A 284 3.59 4.16 -9.51
C GLY A 284 2.25 3.40 -9.37
N GLY A 285 2.24 2.14 -8.94
CA GLY A 285 1.01 1.36 -8.70
C GLY A 285 0.39 1.59 -7.31
N MET A 286 0.80 2.66 -6.61
CA MET A 286 0.48 2.92 -5.20
C MET A 286 -0.71 3.87 -4.99
N THR A 287 -1.40 4.28 -6.04
CA THR A 287 -2.72 4.93 -5.91
C THR A 287 -3.79 3.85 -6.01
N GLY A 288 -4.55 3.65 -4.93
CA GLY A 288 -5.90 3.11 -5.03
C GLY A 288 -6.66 3.93 -6.09
N GLY A 289 -6.85 3.33 -7.26
CA GLY A 289 -7.29 4.04 -8.45
C GLY A 289 -6.63 3.47 -9.70
N LEU A 290 -7.40 2.66 -10.41
CA LEU A 290 -7.16 2.10 -11.74
C LEU A 290 -6.35 3.06 -12.64
N VAL A 291 -5.21 2.58 -13.15
CA VAL A 291 -4.62 3.12 -14.37
C VAL A 291 -4.30 1.93 -15.27
N GLY A 292 -4.92 1.98 -16.45
CA GLY A 292 -5.12 0.84 -17.34
C GLY A 292 -3.87 0.35 -18.06
N GLY A 293 -4.00 -0.88 -18.53
CA GLY A 293 -2.96 -1.60 -19.26
C GLY A 293 -3.50 -2.94 -19.75
N LEU A 294 -4.38 -2.88 -20.75
CA LEU A 294 -4.88 -3.96 -21.62
C LEU A 294 -4.39 -5.38 -21.27
N ILE A 295 -5.32 -6.26 -20.85
CA ILE A 295 -5.57 -7.57 -21.50
C ILE A 295 -7.06 -7.90 -21.31
N GLY A 296 -7.82 -7.95 -22.40
CA GLY A 296 -9.13 -8.60 -22.42
C GLY A 296 -8.94 -10.10 -22.20
N ALA A 297 -8.84 -10.52 -20.94
CA ALA A 297 -8.83 -11.93 -20.59
C ALA A 297 -10.28 -12.42 -20.61
N ALA A 298 -10.53 -13.50 -21.37
CA ALA A 298 -11.78 -14.23 -21.26
C ALA A 298 -11.99 -14.59 -19.78
N ILE A 299 -13.02 -14.01 -19.17
CA ILE A 299 -13.33 -14.24 -17.76
C ILE A 299 -13.84 -15.66 -17.65
N ASP A 300 -12.94 -16.52 -17.23
CA ASP A 300 -13.24 -17.92 -17.00
C ASP A 300 -12.87 -18.18 -15.52
N SER A 301 -13.78 -17.79 -14.63
CA SER A 301 -13.76 -17.79 -13.14
C SER A 301 -13.47 -19.13 -12.42
N GLY A 302 -12.88 -20.09 -13.11
CA GLY A 302 -12.55 -21.41 -12.59
C GLY A 302 -11.50 -22.14 -13.41
N SER A 303 -10.84 -21.48 -14.36
CA SER A 303 -9.77 -22.08 -15.17
C SER A 303 -8.46 -21.35 -14.93
N LYS A 304 -7.41 -22.14 -14.70
CA LYS A 304 -6.02 -21.68 -14.65
C LYS A 304 -5.51 -21.12 -16.00
N THR A 305 -6.39 -20.93 -16.99
CA THR A 305 -6.04 -20.69 -18.40
C THR A 305 -5.50 -19.29 -18.68
N GLY A 306 -5.66 -18.33 -17.76
CA GLY A 306 -5.03 -17.00 -17.83
C GLY A 306 -3.79 -16.82 -16.94
N ARG A 307 -3.43 -17.82 -16.14
CA ARG A 307 -2.30 -17.75 -15.21
C ARG A 307 -1.04 -18.26 -15.87
N ASN A 308 0.04 -17.49 -15.78
CA ASN A 308 1.33 -17.93 -16.28
C ASN A 308 1.89 -19.02 -15.34
N GLY A 309 1.95 -20.27 -15.81
CA GLY A 309 2.20 -21.47 -14.98
C GLY A 309 3.53 -21.49 -14.21
N ASN A 310 4.44 -20.56 -14.50
CA ASN A 310 5.74 -20.41 -13.83
C ASN A 310 5.74 -19.36 -12.70
N THR A 311 4.60 -18.76 -12.35
CA THR A 311 4.53 -17.70 -11.35
C THR A 311 4.29 -18.29 -9.97
N ALA A 312 5.22 -18.05 -9.03
CA ALA A 312 5.03 -18.44 -7.64
C ALA A 312 3.89 -17.63 -7.02
N LEU A 313 2.81 -18.32 -6.64
CA LEU A 313 1.66 -17.72 -5.99
C LEU A 313 1.82 -17.71 -4.47
N SER A 314 1.23 -16.72 -3.82
CA SER A 314 1.23 -16.56 -2.37
C SER A 314 -0.07 -15.90 -1.90
N ASN A 315 -0.29 -15.89 -0.59
CA ASN A 315 -1.35 -15.07 0.00
C ASN A 315 -0.94 -13.61 -0.12
N VAL A 316 -1.74 -12.83 -0.84
CA VAL A 316 -1.67 -11.37 -0.88
C VAL A 316 -2.83 -10.84 -0.07
N TYR A 317 -2.53 -10.20 1.05
CA TYR A 317 -3.54 -9.72 1.98
C TYR A 317 -4.22 -8.46 1.43
N ILE A 318 -5.45 -8.24 1.86
CA ILE A 318 -6.23 -7.05 1.56
C ILE A 318 -6.20 -6.18 2.81
N ASP A 319 -5.68 -4.97 2.64
CA ASP A 319 -5.68 -3.96 3.66
C ASP A 319 -7.12 -3.69 4.14
N SER A 320 -7.37 -3.86 5.43
CA SER A 320 -8.71 -3.74 5.99
C SER A 320 -9.28 -2.32 5.92
N LEU A 321 -8.43 -1.31 5.80
CA LEU A 321 -8.84 0.10 5.84
C LEU A 321 -8.90 0.73 4.44
N THR A 322 -8.08 0.25 3.50
CA THR A 322 -7.98 0.82 2.15
C THR A 322 -8.42 -0.13 1.04
N GLY A 323 -8.41 -1.44 1.28
CA GLY A 323 -8.70 -2.46 0.26
C GLY A 323 -7.53 -2.71 -0.70
N ASP A 324 -6.36 -2.14 -0.42
CA ASP A 324 -5.14 -2.31 -1.20
C ASP A 324 -4.47 -3.67 -0.94
N TYR A 325 -3.57 -4.06 -1.84
CA TYR A 325 -2.81 -5.30 -1.71
C TYR A 325 -1.61 -5.12 -0.78
N VAL A 326 -1.55 -5.94 0.27
CA VAL A 326 -0.42 -6.04 1.19
C VAL A 326 0.38 -7.29 0.85
N PHE A 327 1.61 -7.08 0.38
CA PHE A 327 2.56 -8.15 0.11
C PHE A 327 3.49 -8.32 1.32
N GLU A 328 3.57 -9.54 1.83
CA GLU A 328 4.45 -9.89 2.94
C GLU A 328 5.61 -10.80 2.52
N LYS A 329 5.48 -11.45 1.36
CA LYS A 329 6.43 -12.42 0.82
C LYS A 329 7.13 -11.92 -0.42
#